data_AF-A0A1B6HL00-F1
#
_entry.id   AF-A0A1B6HL00-F1
#
_cell.length_a   1.000
_cell.length_b   1.000
_cell.length_c   1.000
_cell.angle_alpha   90.00
_cell.angle_beta   90.00
_cell.angle_gamma   90.00
#
_symmetry.space_group_name_H-M   'P 1'
#
loop_
_entity.id
_entity.type
_entity.pdbx_description
1 polymer ?
#
loop_
_entity_poly.entity_id
_entity_poly.type
_entity_poly.pdbx_seq_one_letter_code
_entity_poly.pdbx_strand_id
1 'polypeptide(L)'
;TDDDGMDWDGAEQQVLTTKKEYDCVICSQTSPSTDDKPMGLAVLVQATSVLGHKRRSAEPAVLPTSDEERQGFHRFLSLASDFDRKIEELDREFNKLSWLVSVNLGWEGGVHVQTCGHHLHLDCLKSYLRSLRNQQRLSSERGEYSCPLCRRLANSVLPLPPQLGECAAVVRSRSVGLNATINELVKFLKENPPIKPVVSNLMDAMGKSMEDMTNSTYLKFKQKSGTRLPQTLFLFVSSIARTNLEVELVQREGSLCTPQSTECIPKRSCIMPLLHVLAVHARLLAHWPTWETFQLLAGQPECAPATPALVIPGNQVPLLLCDPCALLTQLILLLPLHLDQTYFVCVVKLLYNLLYLQVTVQLSCLMSEGERQKWRTLSPPSSVPGPAHCPTTLEEAMALTIHSLDHTQLYLG
;
A
#
# COMPACT_ATOMS: atom_id res chain seq x y z
N THR A 1 61.80 -36.29 4.44
CA THR A 1 61.30 -36.51 3.09
C THR A 1 59.94 -37.14 3.24
N ASP A 2 58.92 -36.28 3.21
CA ASP A 2 57.78 -36.38 2.31
C ASP A 2 56.80 -35.28 2.73
N ASP A 3 56.68 -34.36 1.79
CA ASP A 3 55.94 -33.11 1.78
C ASP A 3 54.63 -33.43 1.07
N ASP A 4 53.54 -33.61 1.83
CA ASP A 4 52.21 -33.77 1.27
C ASP A 4 51.39 -32.51 1.61
N GLY A 5 51.36 -31.61 0.63
CA GLY A 5 50.46 -30.48 0.59
C GLY A 5 49.00 -30.94 0.55
N MET A 6 48.21 -30.51 1.54
CA MET A 6 46.76 -30.51 1.41
C MET A 6 46.33 -29.17 0.79
N ASP A 7 46.05 -29.24 -0.51
CA ASP A 7 45.34 -28.22 -1.28
C ASP A 7 44.00 -27.94 -0.60
N TRP A 8 43.80 -26.71 -0.16
CA TRP A 8 42.51 -26.22 0.32
C TRP A 8 41.65 -25.86 -0.90
N ASP A 9 41.19 -26.88 -1.62
CA ASP A 9 40.22 -26.69 -2.69
C ASP A 9 38.89 -26.22 -2.11
N GLY A 10 38.37 -25.15 -2.73
CA GLY A 10 37.24 -24.37 -2.27
C GLY A 10 36.00 -25.19 -1.99
N ALA A 11 35.63 -25.27 -0.71
CA ALA A 11 34.27 -25.57 -0.32
C ALA A 11 33.39 -24.37 -0.70
N GLU A 12 32.85 -24.39 -1.92
CA GLU A 12 31.66 -23.61 -2.27
C GLU A 12 30.62 -23.87 -1.18
N GLN A 13 30.37 -22.87 -0.34
CA GLN A 13 29.26 -22.87 0.60
C GLN A 13 27.96 -22.80 -0.22
N GLN A 14 27.49 -23.97 -0.66
CA GLN A 14 26.12 -24.18 -1.08
C GLN A 14 25.23 -23.87 0.13
N VAL A 15 24.77 -22.62 0.21
CA VAL A 15 23.68 -22.23 1.09
C VAL A 15 22.46 -23.03 0.62
N LEU A 16 22.21 -24.17 1.27
CA LEU A 16 20.99 -24.96 1.10
C LEU A 16 19.80 -24.05 1.42
N THR A 17 19.17 -23.50 0.38
CA THR A 17 17.94 -22.72 0.50
C THR A 17 16.82 -23.69 0.85
N THR A 18 16.61 -23.94 2.14
CA THR A 18 15.43 -24.67 2.63
C THR A 18 14.18 -23.89 2.24
N LYS A 19 13.51 -24.35 1.18
CA LYS A 19 12.22 -23.80 0.73
C LYS A 19 11.18 -24.02 1.81
N LYS A 20 10.32 -23.03 2.01
CA LYS A 20 9.24 -23.13 3.01
C LYS A 20 8.20 -24.16 2.58
N GLU A 21 7.94 -25.12 3.46
CA GLU A 21 6.92 -26.15 3.26
C GLU A 21 5.59 -25.79 3.91
N TYR A 22 4.50 -26.35 3.38
CA TYR A 22 3.14 -26.09 3.83
C TYR A 22 2.35 -27.40 3.92
N ASP A 23 1.51 -27.51 4.96
CA ASP A 23 0.62 -28.66 5.14
C ASP A 23 -0.73 -28.42 4.45
N CYS A 24 -1.06 -29.26 3.47
CA CYS A 24 -2.36 -29.20 2.81
C CYS A 24 -3.43 -29.87 3.69
N VAL A 25 -4.45 -29.11 4.11
CA VAL A 25 -5.50 -29.64 5.01
C VAL A 25 -6.51 -30.57 4.33
N ILE A 26 -6.38 -30.82 3.02
CA ILE A 26 -7.23 -31.77 2.28
C ILE A 26 -6.56 -33.14 2.18
N CYS A 27 -5.33 -33.19 1.67
CA CYS A 27 -4.60 -34.44 1.45
C CYS A 27 -3.64 -34.80 2.58
N SER A 28 -3.43 -33.91 3.55
CA SER A 28 -2.48 -34.06 4.68
C SER A 28 -1.02 -34.27 4.25
N GLN A 29 -0.65 -33.80 3.05
CA GLN A 29 0.73 -33.83 2.57
C GLN A 29 1.41 -32.49 2.83
N THR A 30 2.65 -32.57 3.31
CA THR A 30 3.57 -31.45 3.46
C THR A 30 4.38 -31.30 2.18
N SER A 31 4.36 -30.12 1.57
CA SER A 31 5.13 -29.84 0.36
C SER A 31 5.45 -28.36 0.20
N PRO A 32 6.55 -27.99 -0.49
CA PRO A 32 6.79 -26.60 -0.87
C PRO A 32 5.78 -26.14 -1.93
N SER A 33 5.58 -24.82 -2.02
CA SER A 33 4.84 -24.22 -3.13
C SER A 33 5.73 -24.08 -4.37
N THR A 34 5.23 -24.43 -5.55
CA THR A 34 5.93 -24.25 -6.83
C THR A 34 5.04 -23.54 -7.85
N ASP A 35 5.62 -23.02 -8.94
CA ASP A 35 4.86 -22.34 -9.99
C ASP A 35 3.85 -23.28 -10.68
N ASP A 36 4.19 -24.57 -10.80
CA ASP A 36 3.33 -25.60 -11.42
C ASP A 36 2.33 -26.22 -10.43
N LYS A 37 2.72 -26.41 -9.17
CA LYS A 37 1.88 -26.96 -8.10
C LYS A 37 1.76 -25.97 -6.95
N PRO A 38 1.07 -24.83 -7.19
CA PRO A 38 0.99 -23.79 -6.19
C PRO A 38 0.15 -24.21 -4.99
N MET A 39 0.72 -23.97 -3.81
CA MET A 39 -0.02 -23.94 -2.54
C MET A 39 -0.76 -22.60 -2.43
N GLY A 40 -1.86 -22.61 -1.69
CA GLY A 40 -2.62 -21.41 -1.42
C GLY A 40 -3.15 -21.35 0.00
N LEU A 41 -3.35 -20.12 0.48
CA LEU A 41 -3.91 -19.80 1.78
C LEU A 41 -5.41 -19.54 1.65
N ALA A 42 -6.23 -20.29 2.40
CA ALA A 42 -7.68 -20.12 2.38
C ALA A 42 -8.10 -18.75 2.96
N VAL A 43 -8.87 -18.00 2.18
CA VAL A 43 -9.31 -16.65 2.53
C VAL A 43 -10.79 -16.40 2.28
N LEU A 44 -11.34 -15.49 3.08
CA LEU A 44 -12.62 -14.85 2.92
C LEU A 44 -12.40 -13.41 2.46
N VAL A 45 -12.92 -13.08 1.28
CA VAL A 45 -12.86 -11.77 0.65
C VAL A 45 -14.23 -11.11 0.79
N GLN A 46 -14.28 -9.91 1.34
CA GLN A 46 -15.52 -9.20 1.63
C GLN A 46 -15.42 -7.71 1.31
N ALA A 47 -16.55 -7.11 0.93
CA ALA A 47 -16.68 -5.66 0.90
C ALA A 47 -16.54 -5.09 2.32
N THR A 48 -15.93 -3.93 2.45
CA THR A 48 -15.84 -3.19 3.72
C THR A 48 -15.95 -1.69 3.49
N SER A 49 -16.58 -1.00 4.44
CA SER A 49 -16.60 0.47 4.54
C SER A 49 -16.26 0.93 5.97
N VAL A 50 -15.73 0.03 6.80
CA VAL A 50 -15.53 0.27 8.24
C VAL A 50 -14.69 1.52 8.48
N LEU A 51 -13.61 1.69 7.72
CA LEU A 51 -12.70 2.82 7.83
C LEU A 51 -13.35 4.13 7.34
N GLY A 52 -14.18 4.05 6.28
CA GLY A 52 -14.94 5.20 5.78
C GLY A 52 -15.99 5.72 6.77
N HIS A 53 -16.53 4.87 7.63
CA HIS A 53 -17.48 5.26 8.67
C HIS A 53 -16.86 6.02 9.85
N LYS A 54 -15.51 6.15 9.91
CA LYS A 54 -14.86 6.95 10.95
C LYS A 54 -15.40 8.39 10.91
N ARG A 55 -15.70 8.96 12.08
CA ARG A 55 -16.21 10.33 12.23
C ARG A 55 -15.19 11.21 12.92
N ARG A 56 -15.32 12.53 12.76
CA ARG A 56 -14.52 13.52 13.50
C ARG A 56 -14.92 13.63 14.98
N SER A 57 -16.19 13.36 15.29
CA SER A 57 -16.67 13.34 16.67
C SER A 57 -16.23 12.07 17.39
N ALA A 58 -15.78 12.23 18.64
CA ALA A 58 -15.52 11.13 19.55
C ALA A 58 -16.81 10.49 20.10
N GLU A 59 -17.96 11.15 19.93
CA GLU A 59 -19.23 10.62 20.39
C GLU A 59 -19.69 9.42 19.54
N PRO A 60 -20.12 8.32 20.17
CA PRO A 60 -20.66 7.17 19.46
C PRO A 60 -21.82 7.59 18.54
N ALA A 61 -21.77 7.19 17.28
CA ALA A 61 -22.88 7.38 16.38
C ALA A 61 -24.02 6.42 16.76
N VAL A 62 -25.25 6.92 16.84
CA VAL A 62 -26.44 6.06 16.86
C VAL A 62 -26.61 5.49 15.46
N LEU A 63 -26.32 4.20 15.29
CA LEU A 63 -26.47 3.54 13.99
C LEU A 63 -27.95 3.50 13.60
N PRO A 64 -28.30 3.85 12.34
CA PRO A 64 -29.68 3.79 11.89
C PRO A 64 -30.17 2.35 11.92
N THR A 65 -31.37 2.16 12.46
CA THR A 65 -32.04 0.86 12.58
C THR A 65 -33.20 0.69 11.59
N SER A 66 -33.61 1.77 10.91
CA SER A 66 -34.57 1.75 9.81
C SER A 66 -34.03 2.44 8.54
N ASP A 67 -34.70 2.22 7.40
CA ASP A 67 -34.33 2.87 6.13
C ASP A 67 -34.62 4.38 6.11
N GLU A 68 -35.62 4.85 6.88
CA GLU A 68 -35.90 6.28 7.09
C GLU A 68 -34.79 6.95 7.90
N GLU A 69 -34.38 6.34 9.01
CA GLU A 69 -33.23 6.80 9.81
C GLU A 69 -31.95 6.80 8.98
N ARG A 70 -31.79 5.84 8.07
CA ARG A 70 -30.63 5.74 7.18
C ARG A 70 -30.56 6.90 6.17
N GLN A 71 -31.70 7.46 5.77
CA GLN A 71 -31.75 8.64 4.89
C GLN A 71 -31.41 9.94 5.63
N GLY A 72 -31.78 10.04 6.90
CA GLY A 72 -31.42 11.16 7.79
C GLY A 72 -30.02 11.05 8.41
N PHE A 73 -29.38 9.88 8.36
CA PHE A 73 -28.05 9.67 8.88
C PHE A 73 -27.05 10.56 8.14
N HIS A 74 -26.43 11.50 8.85
CA HIS A 74 -25.51 12.49 8.29
C HIS A 74 -24.25 11.84 7.69
N ARG A 75 -24.34 11.35 6.45
CA ARG A 75 -23.21 10.81 5.68
C ARG A 75 -22.08 11.82 5.55
N PHE A 76 -22.39 13.12 5.54
CA PHE A 76 -21.45 14.24 5.40
C PHE A 76 -20.42 14.38 6.54
N LEU A 77 -20.59 13.64 7.65
CA LEU A 77 -19.66 13.66 8.79
C LEU A 77 -18.70 12.47 8.80
N SER A 78 -18.79 11.61 7.78
CA SER A 78 -17.94 10.43 7.67
C SER A 78 -16.61 10.75 6.99
N LEU A 79 -15.59 9.96 7.28
CA LEU A 79 -14.30 10.06 6.63
C LEU A 79 -14.47 9.81 5.12
N ALA A 80 -15.31 8.85 4.74
CA ALA A 80 -15.64 8.59 3.34
C ALA A 80 -16.21 9.82 2.62
N SER A 81 -17.13 10.57 3.22
CA SER A 81 -17.67 11.78 2.60
C SER A 81 -16.63 12.89 2.48
N ASP A 82 -15.77 13.04 3.48
CA ASP A 82 -14.67 14.02 3.44
C ASP A 82 -13.69 13.70 2.30
N PHE A 83 -13.35 12.42 2.09
CA PHE A 83 -12.52 11.98 0.98
C PHE A 83 -13.23 12.09 -0.37
N ASP A 84 -14.53 11.78 -0.45
CA ASP A 84 -15.33 11.94 -1.65
C ASP A 84 -15.31 13.42 -2.12
N ARG A 85 -15.51 14.38 -1.21
CA ARG A 85 -15.39 15.81 -1.51
C ARG A 85 -13.99 16.18 -2.00
N LYS A 86 -12.94 15.70 -1.33
CA LYS A 86 -11.55 15.95 -1.76
C LYS A 86 -11.28 15.44 -3.17
N ILE A 87 -11.83 14.27 -3.52
CA ILE A 87 -11.69 13.69 -4.87
C ILE A 87 -12.41 14.57 -5.90
N GLU A 88 -13.63 15.03 -5.62
CA GLU A 88 -14.38 15.91 -6.52
C GLU A 88 -13.67 17.24 -6.77
N GLU A 89 -13.01 17.79 -5.75
CA GLU A 89 -12.15 18.98 -5.90
C GLU A 89 -10.93 18.69 -6.78
N LEU A 90 -10.23 17.59 -6.56
CA LEU A 90 -9.07 17.24 -7.37
C LEU A 90 -9.43 16.95 -8.83
N ASP A 91 -10.55 16.29 -9.10
CA ASP A 91 -11.02 16.00 -10.46
C ASP A 91 -11.44 17.26 -11.21
N ARG A 92 -11.91 18.29 -10.49
CA ARG A 92 -12.28 19.58 -11.07
C ARG A 92 -11.07 20.43 -11.45
N GLU A 93 -10.04 20.47 -10.59
CA GLU A 93 -8.89 21.38 -10.76
C GLU A 93 -7.73 20.76 -11.54
N PHE A 94 -7.56 19.43 -11.47
CA PHE A 94 -6.40 18.74 -12.02
C PHE A 94 -6.78 17.74 -13.10
N ASN A 95 -5.80 17.39 -13.93
CA ASN A 95 -5.99 16.39 -14.95
C ASN A 95 -6.31 15.04 -14.30
N LYS A 96 -7.11 14.25 -15.01
CA LYS A 96 -7.62 12.98 -14.51
C LYS A 96 -6.51 12.02 -14.10
N LEU A 97 -5.43 11.94 -14.88
CA LEU A 97 -4.35 11.00 -14.62
C LEU A 97 -3.58 11.32 -13.34
N SER A 98 -3.32 12.60 -13.10
CA SER A 98 -2.52 13.08 -11.97
C SER A 98 -3.23 12.83 -10.66
N TRP A 99 -4.49 13.25 -10.53
CA TRP A 99 -5.18 13.08 -9.26
C TRP A 99 -5.45 11.62 -8.92
N LEU A 100 -5.71 10.78 -9.93
CA LEU A 100 -5.89 9.34 -9.72
C LEU A 100 -4.67 8.75 -9.01
N VAL A 101 -3.44 9.16 -9.34
CA VAL A 101 -2.24 8.61 -8.69
C VAL A 101 -1.81 9.37 -7.43
N SER A 102 -2.48 10.46 -7.07
CA SER A 102 -2.14 11.29 -5.89
C SER A 102 -2.88 10.92 -4.61
N VAL A 103 -3.96 10.12 -4.70
CA VAL A 103 -4.78 9.71 -3.55
C VAL A 103 -5.06 8.21 -3.58
N ASN A 104 -5.69 7.68 -2.53
CA ASN A 104 -6.21 6.31 -2.52
C ASN A 104 -7.74 6.31 -2.47
N LEU A 105 -8.35 5.26 -3.01
CA LEU A 105 -9.80 5.02 -2.96
C LEU A 105 -10.14 3.96 -1.91
N GLY A 106 -11.40 3.53 -1.85
CA GLY A 106 -11.82 2.35 -1.07
C GLY A 106 -12.34 2.63 0.33
N TRP A 107 -12.56 3.90 0.68
CA TRP A 107 -13.17 4.31 1.96
C TRP A 107 -14.60 3.75 2.13
N GLU A 108 -15.36 3.69 1.04
CA GLU A 108 -16.62 2.97 0.96
C GLU A 108 -16.53 1.86 -0.08
N GLY A 109 -16.88 0.64 0.33
CA GLY A 109 -16.91 -0.51 -0.56
C GLY A 109 -15.54 -1.05 -0.94
N GLY A 110 -14.50 -0.77 -0.16
CA GLY A 110 -13.19 -1.39 -0.27
C GLY A 110 -13.24 -2.90 -0.07
N VAL A 111 -12.08 -3.57 -0.17
CA VAL A 111 -11.98 -5.03 -0.06
C VAL A 111 -11.15 -5.40 1.16
N HIS A 112 -11.73 -6.20 2.05
CA HIS A 112 -11.03 -6.83 3.15
C HIS A 112 -10.82 -8.32 2.84
N VAL A 113 -9.60 -8.80 3.10
CA VAL A 113 -9.21 -10.20 2.95
C VAL A 113 -8.84 -10.73 4.32
N GLN A 114 -9.60 -11.73 4.78
CA GLN A 114 -9.37 -12.41 6.04
C GLN A 114 -8.96 -13.86 5.78
N THR A 115 -8.01 -14.39 6.55
CA THR A 115 -7.63 -15.80 6.45
C THR A 115 -8.07 -16.62 7.66
N CYS A 116 -8.39 -17.89 7.40
CA CYS A 116 -8.46 -18.90 8.46
C CYS A 116 -7.08 -19.50 8.79
N GLY A 117 -6.08 -19.22 7.94
CA GLY A 117 -4.70 -19.61 8.14
C GLY A 117 -4.36 -21.05 7.74
N HIS A 118 -5.21 -21.72 6.97
CA HIS A 118 -4.96 -23.08 6.49
C HIS A 118 -4.51 -23.06 5.04
N HIS A 119 -3.56 -23.94 4.73
CA HIS A 119 -2.98 -24.08 3.40
C HIS A 119 -3.61 -25.26 2.66
N LEU A 120 -3.68 -25.14 1.34
CA LEU A 120 -4.32 -26.09 0.44
C LEU A 120 -3.52 -26.15 -0.86
N HIS A 121 -3.32 -27.34 -1.45
CA HIS A 121 -2.96 -27.40 -2.87
C HIS A 121 -4.14 -26.86 -3.68
N LEU A 122 -3.87 -26.04 -4.69
CA LEU A 122 -4.93 -25.51 -5.56
C LEU A 122 -5.69 -26.62 -6.31
N ASP A 123 -5.02 -27.72 -6.66
CA ASP A 123 -5.67 -28.90 -7.26
C ASP A 123 -6.58 -29.66 -6.27
N CYS A 124 -6.18 -29.75 -5.01
CA CYS A 124 -6.99 -30.34 -3.96
C CYS A 124 -8.26 -29.50 -3.73
N LEU A 125 -8.11 -28.17 -3.67
CA LEU A 125 -9.25 -27.26 -3.57
C LEU A 125 -10.19 -27.40 -4.77
N LYS A 126 -9.65 -27.43 -5.99
CA LYS A 126 -10.45 -27.59 -7.21
C LYS A 126 -11.29 -28.87 -7.17
N SER A 127 -10.70 -29.97 -6.69
CA SER A 127 -11.39 -31.24 -6.52
C SER A 127 -12.46 -31.17 -5.42
N TYR A 128 -12.13 -30.54 -4.28
CA TYR A 128 -13.07 -30.32 -3.17
C TYR A 128 -14.29 -29.49 -3.58
N LEU A 129 -14.09 -28.38 -4.30
CA LEU A 129 -15.18 -27.52 -4.79
C LEU A 129 -16.09 -28.26 -5.78
N ARG A 130 -15.54 -29.11 -6.65
CA ARG A 130 -16.34 -29.97 -7.54
C ARG A 130 -17.22 -30.94 -6.74
N SER A 131 -16.69 -31.56 -5.70
CA SER A 131 -17.46 -32.45 -4.83
C SER A 131 -18.59 -31.72 -4.09
N LEU A 132 -18.37 -30.47 -3.65
CA LEU A 132 -19.41 -29.66 -2.99
C LEU A 132 -20.57 -29.30 -3.92
N ARG A 133 -20.28 -28.91 -5.16
CA ARG A 133 -21.33 -28.61 -6.17
C ARG A 133 -22.25 -29.80 -6.40
N ASN A 134 -21.69 -31.00 -6.45
CA ASN A 134 -22.47 -32.24 -6.61
C ASN A 134 -23.37 -32.56 -5.40
N GLN A 135 -23.09 -31.98 -4.23
CA GLN A 135 -23.86 -32.21 -3.01
C GLN A 135 -24.90 -31.12 -2.71
N GLN A 136 -25.06 -30.09 -3.56
CA GLN A 136 -25.95 -28.93 -3.35
C GLN A 136 -25.78 -28.25 -1.97
N ARG A 137 -24.57 -28.31 -1.38
CA ARG A 137 -24.28 -27.70 -0.07
C ARG A 137 -23.73 -26.28 -0.24
N LEU A 138 -24.34 -25.32 0.47
CA LEU A 138 -24.02 -23.89 0.45
C LEU A 138 -24.08 -23.27 -0.96
N SER A 139 -23.91 -21.96 -1.06
CA SER A 139 -23.87 -21.19 -2.32
C SER A 139 -22.66 -21.55 -3.20
N SER A 140 -22.44 -22.83 -3.50
CA SER A 140 -21.34 -23.38 -4.28
C SER A 140 -21.23 -22.76 -5.68
N GLU A 141 -22.34 -22.24 -6.20
CA GLU A 141 -22.39 -21.47 -7.45
C GLU A 141 -21.62 -20.14 -7.36
N ARG A 142 -21.49 -19.56 -6.16
CA ARG A 142 -20.74 -18.32 -5.88
C ARG A 142 -19.27 -18.57 -5.49
N GLY A 143 -18.81 -19.82 -5.50
CA GLY A 143 -17.43 -20.18 -5.12
C GLY A 143 -17.17 -20.18 -3.61
N GLU A 144 -18.20 -20.02 -2.78
CA GLU A 144 -18.12 -20.08 -1.33
C GLU A 144 -17.94 -21.52 -0.84
N TYR A 145 -17.06 -21.73 0.14
CA TYR A 145 -16.79 -23.02 0.76
C TYR A 145 -16.41 -22.88 2.23
N SER A 146 -16.69 -23.91 3.02
CA SER A 146 -16.14 -24.02 4.37
C SER A 146 -14.78 -24.69 4.33
N CYS A 147 -13.79 -24.12 5.02
CA CYS A 147 -12.46 -24.72 5.17
C CYS A 147 -12.61 -26.17 5.71
N PRO A 148 -11.99 -27.19 5.07
CA PRO A 148 -12.13 -28.59 5.48
C PRO A 148 -11.72 -28.87 6.93
N LEU A 149 -10.75 -28.10 7.46
CA LEU A 149 -10.23 -28.30 8.82
C LEU A 149 -11.03 -27.52 9.88
N CYS A 150 -11.15 -26.21 9.71
CA CYS A 150 -11.73 -25.33 10.75
C CYS A 150 -13.17 -24.88 10.49
N ARG A 151 -13.76 -25.27 9.35
CA ARG A 151 -15.13 -24.94 8.92
C ARG A 151 -15.44 -23.44 8.80
N ARG A 152 -14.46 -22.55 8.96
CA ARG A 152 -14.62 -21.11 8.65
C ARG A 152 -14.96 -20.91 7.18
N LEU A 153 -15.83 -19.95 6.90
CA LEU A 153 -16.20 -19.58 5.54
C LEU A 153 -14.99 -19.01 4.79
N ALA A 154 -14.84 -19.40 3.54
CA ALA A 154 -13.89 -18.89 2.58
C ALA A 154 -14.58 -18.80 1.21
N ASN A 155 -14.11 -17.92 0.35
CA ASN A 155 -14.65 -17.74 -1.01
C ASN A 155 -13.55 -17.52 -2.05
N SER A 156 -12.28 -17.54 -1.61
CA SER A 156 -11.12 -17.46 -2.49
C SER A 156 -9.91 -18.10 -1.80
N VAL A 157 -8.75 -18.01 -2.46
CA VAL A 157 -7.45 -18.43 -1.98
C VAL A 157 -6.41 -17.41 -2.39
N LEU A 158 -5.43 -17.13 -1.53
CA LEU A 158 -4.23 -16.39 -1.89
C LEU A 158 -3.10 -17.37 -2.22
N PRO A 159 -2.63 -17.43 -3.48
CA PRO A 159 -1.51 -18.28 -3.87
C PRO A 159 -0.23 -17.88 -3.13
N LEU A 160 0.59 -18.87 -2.82
CA LEU A 160 1.85 -18.69 -2.10
C LEU A 160 3.01 -18.81 -3.10
N PRO A 161 3.72 -17.72 -3.43
CA PRO A 161 4.91 -17.81 -4.27
C PRO A 161 5.99 -18.69 -3.63
N PRO A 162 6.82 -19.39 -4.41
CA PRO A 162 7.91 -20.22 -3.87
C PRO A 162 8.89 -19.42 -3.01
N GLN A 163 9.14 -18.16 -3.39
CA GLN A 163 10.08 -17.25 -2.71
C GLN A 163 9.52 -16.68 -1.40
N LEU A 164 8.25 -16.94 -1.09
CA LEU A 164 7.56 -16.38 0.06
C LEU A 164 8.13 -16.95 1.36
N GLY A 165 8.90 -16.12 2.08
CA GLY A 165 9.57 -16.50 3.34
C GLY A 165 11.05 -16.85 3.20
N GLU A 166 11.62 -16.74 2.00
CA GLU A 166 13.07 -16.86 1.80
C GLU A 166 13.77 -15.53 2.17
N CYS A 167 14.42 -15.47 3.34
CA CYS A 167 15.25 -14.31 3.71
C CYS A 167 16.44 -14.08 2.75
N ALA A 168 16.82 -15.10 1.98
CA ALA A 168 17.87 -15.00 0.95
C ALA A 168 17.45 -14.13 -0.25
N ALA A 169 16.14 -13.90 -0.45
CA ALA A 169 15.61 -13.07 -1.53
C ALA A 169 15.60 -11.56 -1.22
N VAL A 170 16.12 -11.15 -0.04
CA VAL A 170 16.18 -9.73 0.34
C VAL A 170 17.22 -8.99 -0.50
N VAL A 171 16.79 -7.96 -1.20
CA VAL A 171 17.64 -6.99 -1.89
C VAL A 171 18.40 -6.19 -0.81
N ARG A 172 19.64 -6.61 -0.56
CA ARG A 172 20.51 -6.01 0.46
C ARG A 172 21.03 -4.66 0.02
N SER A 173 20.94 -3.67 0.91
CA SER A 173 21.61 -2.39 0.69
C SER A 173 23.13 -2.57 0.78
N ARG A 174 23.85 -2.01 -0.19
CA ARG A 174 25.31 -1.86 -0.18
C ARG A 174 25.73 -0.39 -0.11
N SER A 175 24.77 0.53 -0.04
CA SER A 175 24.98 1.96 -0.14
C SER A 175 25.38 2.56 1.22
N VAL A 176 26.35 3.48 1.20
CA VAL A 176 26.87 4.15 2.42
C VAL A 176 26.25 5.56 2.60
N GLY A 177 25.31 5.98 1.74
CA GLY A 177 24.74 7.33 1.79
C GLY A 177 23.34 7.47 1.20
N LEU A 178 22.59 8.47 1.68
CA LEU A 178 21.18 8.72 1.32
C LEU A 178 20.98 8.85 -0.20
N ASN A 179 21.80 9.66 -0.88
CA ASN A 179 21.69 9.88 -2.32
C ASN A 179 21.94 8.60 -3.13
N ALA A 180 22.87 7.75 -2.69
CA ALA A 180 23.10 6.45 -3.32
C ALA A 180 21.88 5.54 -3.15
N THR A 181 21.29 5.49 -1.96
CA THR A 181 20.05 4.74 -1.69
C THR A 181 18.87 5.26 -2.53
N ILE A 182 18.74 6.59 -2.68
CA ILE A 182 17.72 7.21 -3.54
C ILE A 182 17.92 6.80 -4.99
N ASN A 183 19.15 6.85 -5.51
CA ASN A 183 19.45 6.47 -6.89
C ASN A 183 19.16 4.98 -7.15
N GLU A 184 19.45 4.09 -6.20
CA GLU A 184 19.10 2.68 -6.29
C GLU A 184 17.57 2.46 -6.28
N LEU A 185 16.83 3.18 -5.43
CA LEU A 185 15.36 3.14 -5.42
C LEU A 185 14.75 3.65 -6.73
N VAL A 186 15.27 4.76 -7.27
CA VAL A 186 14.89 5.27 -8.59
C VAL A 186 15.16 4.22 -9.65
N LYS A 187 16.32 3.57 -9.61
CA LYS A 187 16.68 2.49 -10.53
C LYS A 187 15.68 1.34 -10.44
N PHE A 188 15.31 0.87 -9.24
CA PHE A 188 14.30 -0.17 -9.09
C PHE A 188 12.92 0.24 -9.66
N LEU A 189 12.52 1.50 -9.48
CA LEU A 189 11.26 2.03 -10.03
C LEU A 189 11.30 2.20 -11.56
N LYS A 190 12.45 2.57 -12.14
CA LYS A 190 12.67 2.66 -13.59
C LYS A 190 12.76 1.29 -14.24
N GLU A 191 13.51 0.39 -13.63
CA GLU A 191 13.74 -0.96 -14.13
C GLU A 191 12.48 -1.79 -14.05
N ASN A 192 11.60 -1.52 -13.07
CA ASN A 192 10.33 -2.19 -12.76
C ASN A 192 9.88 -3.08 -13.92
N PRO A 193 10.44 -4.30 -13.98
CA PRO A 193 10.56 -4.97 -15.26
C PRO A 193 9.14 -5.26 -15.74
N PRO A 194 8.82 -4.98 -17.01
CA PRO A 194 7.57 -5.46 -17.56
C PRO A 194 7.59 -6.97 -17.33
N ILE A 195 6.74 -7.44 -16.41
CA ILE A 195 6.58 -8.85 -16.13
C ILE A 195 6.11 -9.42 -17.45
N LYS A 196 7.01 -10.01 -18.23
CA LYS A 196 6.61 -10.81 -19.38
C LYS A 196 5.64 -11.84 -18.79
N PRO A 197 4.40 -11.93 -19.27
CA PRO A 197 3.44 -12.88 -18.71
C PRO A 197 3.98 -14.28 -18.97
N VAL A 198 4.71 -14.83 -18.01
CA VAL A 198 5.06 -16.24 -17.99
C VAL A 198 3.77 -16.93 -17.61
N VAL A 199 3.20 -17.68 -18.55
CA VAL A 199 2.01 -18.46 -18.30
C VAL A 199 2.39 -19.57 -17.32
N SER A 200 1.90 -19.47 -16.09
CA SER A 200 2.12 -20.47 -15.04
C SER A 200 0.83 -20.65 -14.22
N ASN A 201 0.68 -21.83 -13.61
CA ASN A 201 -0.49 -22.12 -12.77
C ASN A 201 -0.57 -21.14 -11.58
N LEU A 202 0.58 -20.68 -11.08
CA LEU A 202 0.65 -19.64 -10.05
C LEU A 202 0.09 -18.30 -10.55
N MET A 203 0.49 -17.84 -11.74
CA MET A 203 -0.01 -16.58 -12.31
C MET A 203 -1.52 -16.63 -12.58
N ASP A 204 -2.02 -17.75 -13.10
CA ASP A 204 -3.46 -17.96 -13.29
C ASP A 204 -4.21 -17.91 -11.96
N ALA A 205 -3.64 -18.51 -10.91
CA ALA A 205 -4.22 -18.48 -9.58
C ALA A 205 -4.21 -17.06 -8.98
N MET A 206 -3.14 -16.28 -9.19
CA MET A 206 -3.08 -14.88 -8.75
C MET A 206 -4.13 -14.03 -9.48
N GLY A 207 -4.30 -14.23 -10.79
CA GLY A 207 -5.34 -13.59 -11.59
C GLY A 207 -6.73 -13.92 -11.07
N LYS A 208 -6.98 -15.18 -10.70
CA LYS A 208 -8.24 -15.61 -10.11
C LYS A 208 -8.52 -14.93 -8.76
N SER A 209 -7.52 -14.82 -7.89
CA SER A 209 -7.65 -14.09 -6.62
C SER A 209 -8.02 -12.61 -6.84
N MET A 210 -7.41 -11.96 -7.84
CA MET A 210 -7.75 -10.58 -8.21
C MET A 210 -9.17 -10.45 -8.77
N GLU A 211 -9.62 -11.42 -9.56
CA GLU A 211 -11.01 -11.49 -10.03
C GLU A 211 -11.99 -11.57 -8.86
N ASP A 212 -11.72 -12.46 -7.89
CA ASP A 212 -12.57 -12.64 -6.72
C ASP A 212 -12.64 -11.37 -5.85
N MET A 213 -11.50 -10.67 -5.67
CA MET A 213 -11.45 -9.35 -5.02
C MET A 213 -12.23 -8.28 -5.78
N THR A 214 -12.10 -8.24 -7.10
CA THR A 214 -12.87 -7.32 -7.97
C THR A 214 -14.37 -7.59 -7.92
N ASN A 215 -14.76 -8.85 -7.80
CA ASN A 215 -16.18 -9.23 -7.72
C ASN A 215 -16.79 -8.87 -6.36
N SER A 216 -15.98 -8.87 -5.29
CA SER A 216 -16.41 -8.61 -3.91
C SER A 216 -16.58 -7.14 -3.55
N THR A 217 -16.09 -6.17 -4.34
CA THR A 217 -16.23 -4.73 -4.06
C THR A 217 -17.64 -4.18 -4.35
N TYR A 218 -18.01 -3.05 -3.74
CA TYR A 218 -19.36 -2.45 -3.83
C TYR A 218 -19.64 -1.79 -5.19
N LEU A 219 -20.91 -1.72 -5.62
CA LEU A 219 -21.30 -1.11 -6.91
C LEU A 219 -20.90 0.37 -7.04
N LYS A 220 -21.02 1.16 -5.95
CA LYS A 220 -20.60 2.58 -5.92
C LYS A 220 -19.10 2.73 -6.24
N PHE A 221 -18.27 1.81 -5.76
CA PHE A 221 -16.84 1.77 -6.10
C PHE A 221 -16.65 1.46 -7.59
N LYS A 222 -17.37 0.45 -8.12
CA LYS A 222 -17.33 0.09 -9.55
C LYS A 222 -17.76 1.24 -10.48
N GLN A 223 -18.68 2.10 -10.03
CA GLN A 223 -19.12 3.29 -10.78
C GLN A 223 -18.06 4.39 -10.81
N LYS A 224 -17.40 4.71 -9.69
CA LYS A 224 -16.30 5.68 -9.64
C LYS A 224 -15.08 5.21 -10.43
N SER A 225 -14.82 3.90 -10.45
CA SER A 225 -13.79 3.26 -11.28
C SER A 225 -14.27 2.89 -12.69
N GLY A 226 -15.41 3.42 -13.16
CA GLY A 226 -16.16 2.93 -14.33
C GLY A 226 -15.39 2.90 -15.67
N THR A 227 -14.26 3.59 -15.77
CA THR A 227 -13.32 3.42 -16.88
C THR A 227 -12.33 2.30 -16.53
N ARG A 228 -12.27 1.20 -17.30
CA ARG A 228 -11.26 0.12 -17.17
C ARG A 228 -9.85 0.55 -17.63
N LEU A 229 -9.44 1.76 -17.26
CA LEU A 229 -8.11 2.28 -17.54
C LEU A 229 -7.09 1.60 -16.61
N PRO A 230 -5.85 1.35 -17.05
CA PRO A 230 -4.82 0.77 -16.19
C PRO A 230 -4.62 1.51 -14.86
N GLN A 231 -4.76 2.84 -14.87
CA GLN A 231 -4.59 3.70 -13.69
C GLN A 231 -5.71 3.50 -12.65
N THR A 232 -6.97 3.41 -13.09
CA THR A 232 -8.10 3.16 -12.17
C THR A 232 -8.05 1.74 -11.60
N LEU A 233 -7.56 0.76 -12.39
CA LEU A 233 -7.30 -0.59 -11.90
C LEU A 233 -6.16 -0.61 -10.88
N PHE A 234 -5.08 0.14 -11.11
CA PHE A 234 -3.99 0.24 -10.16
C PHE A 234 -4.43 0.90 -8.85
N LEU A 235 -5.26 1.94 -8.93
CA LEU A 235 -5.87 2.52 -7.73
C LEU A 235 -6.69 1.51 -6.95
N PHE A 236 -7.47 0.69 -7.65
CA PHE A 236 -8.20 -0.39 -7.00
C PHE A 236 -7.24 -1.35 -6.28
N VAL A 237 -6.19 -1.84 -6.95
CA VAL A 237 -5.15 -2.69 -6.33
C VAL A 237 -4.53 -2.02 -5.09
N SER A 238 -4.16 -0.74 -5.20
CA SER A 238 -3.61 0.05 -4.10
C SER A 238 -4.59 0.22 -2.94
N SER A 239 -5.89 0.35 -3.22
CA SER A 239 -6.92 0.45 -2.19
C SER A 239 -7.10 -0.82 -1.37
N ILE A 240 -6.91 -1.99 -2.00
CA ILE A 240 -6.94 -3.29 -1.30
C ILE A 240 -5.77 -3.36 -0.32
N ALA A 241 -4.56 -2.99 -0.76
CA ALA A 241 -3.39 -2.97 0.11
C ALA A 241 -3.61 -2.03 1.31
N ARG A 242 -4.04 -0.79 1.05
CA ARG A 242 -4.32 0.20 2.09
C ARG A 242 -5.35 -0.31 3.12
N THR A 243 -6.51 -0.75 2.63
CA THR A 243 -7.60 -1.22 3.50
C THR A 243 -7.14 -2.33 4.44
N ASN A 244 -6.40 -3.31 3.91
CA ASN A 244 -5.95 -4.45 4.71
C ASN A 244 -4.82 -4.09 5.68
N LEU A 245 -3.90 -3.20 5.30
CA LEU A 245 -2.87 -2.69 6.21
C LEU A 245 -3.46 -1.87 7.36
N GLU A 246 -4.43 -1.00 7.07
CA GLU A 246 -5.11 -0.20 8.11
C GLU A 246 -5.93 -1.07 9.06
N VAL A 247 -6.63 -2.09 8.54
CA VAL A 247 -7.37 -3.04 9.39
C VAL A 247 -6.40 -3.85 10.27
N GLU A 248 -5.27 -4.30 9.73
CA GLU A 248 -4.24 -5.00 10.51
C GLU A 248 -3.66 -4.09 11.60
N LEU A 249 -3.41 -2.80 11.30
CA LEU A 249 -2.94 -1.80 12.25
C LEU A 249 -3.92 -1.61 13.41
N VAL A 250 -5.21 -1.46 13.12
CA VAL A 250 -6.27 -1.34 14.14
C VAL A 250 -6.34 -2.60 15.02
N GLN A 251 -6.23 -3.77 14.41
CA GLN A 251 -6.27 -5.06 15.13
C GLN A 251 -5.03 -5.32 15.99
N ARG A 252 -3.93 -4.59 15.75
CA ARG A 252 -2.70 -4.62 16.55
C ARG A 252 -2.56 -3.37 17.42
N GLU A 253 -3.67 -2.76 17.81
CA GLU A 253 -3.71 -1.65 18.76
C GLU A 253 -2.85 -0.44 18.33
N GLY A 254 -2.72 -0.23 17.01
CA GLY A 254 -2.02 0.93 16.45
C GLY A 254 -0.53 0.73 16.17
N SER A 255 0.01 -0.49 16.27
CA SER A 255 1.40 -0.78 15.92
C SER A 255 1.56 -2.10 15.17
N LEU A 256 2.19 -2.06 14.00
CA LEU A 256 2.52 -3.27 13.23
C LEU A 256 3.82 -3.94 13.71
N CYS A 257 4.67 -3.20 14.43
CA CYS A 257 6.03 -3.59 14.78
C CYS A 257 6.15 -4.25 16.16
N THR A 258 5.19 -3.98 17.06
CA THR A 258 5.16 -4.61 18.38
C THR A 258 4.48 -5.96 18.28
N PRO A 259 5.11 -7.05 18.76
CA PRO A 259 4.44 -8.33 18.86
C PRO A 259 3.21 -8.21 19.78
N GLN A 260 2.09 -8.82 19.38
CA GLN A 260 0.87 -8.83 20.20
C GLN A 260 1.18 -9.44 21.57
N SER A 261 0.87 -8.72 22.64
CA SER A 261 1.04 -9.13 24.04
C SER A 261 -0.17 -9.88 24.61
N THR A 262 -1.18 -10.19 23.80
CA THR A 262 -2.43 -10.80 24.28
C THR A 262 -2.36 -12.32 24.33
N GLU A 263 -2.86 -12.90 25.44
CA GLU A 263 -2.98 -14.35 25.73
C GLU A 263 -3.89 -15.14 24.77
N CYS A 264 -4.36 -14.52 23.69
CA CYS A 264 -5.20 -15.13 22.66
C CYS A 264 -4.37 -15.55 21.44
N ILE A 265 -4.70 -16.72 20.89
CA ILE A 265 -4.05 -17.35 19.73
C ILE A 265 -3.62 -16.31 18.68
N PRO A 266 -2.32 -16.22 18.33
CA PRO A 266 -1.83 -15.19 17.42
C PRO A 266 -2.58 -15.26 16.10
N LYS A 267 -3.16 -14.12 15.69
CA LYS A 267 -3.93 -14.04 14.45
C LYS A 267 -3.01 -14.36 13.28
N ARG A 268 -3.36 -15.39 12.50
CA ARG A 268 -2.65 -15.73 11.27
C ARG A 268 -2.90 -14.60 10.26
N SER A 269 -1.84 -13.89 9.86
CA SER A 269 -1.92 -12.77 8.92
C SER A 269 -1.76 -13.27 7.48
N CYS A 270 -2.52 -12.68 6.55
CA CYS A 270 -2.39 -12.92 5.12
C CYS A 270 -1.80 -11.72 4.35
N ILE A 271 -1.29 -10.71 5.06
CA ILE A 271 -0.78 -9.47 4.44
C ILE A 271 0.34 -9.75 3.44
N MET A 272 1.29 -10.61 3.77
CA MET A 272 2.42 -10.88 2.87
C MET A 272 1.99 -11.60 1.57
N PRO A 273 1.24 -12.72 1.61
CA PRO A 273 0.65 -13.30 0.39
C PRO A 273 -0.22 -12.31 -0.40
N LEU A 274 -1.01 -11.49 0.30
CA LEU A 274 -1.87 -10.49 -0.33
C LEU A 274 -1.03 -9.44 -1.08
N LEU A 275 -0.02 -8.86 -0.44
CA LEU A 275 0.88 -7.89 -1.07
C LEU A 275 1.62 -8.48 -2.27
N HIS A 276 1.94 -9.77 -2.26
CA HIS A 276 2.51 -10.44 -3.44
C HIS A 276 1.54 -10.44 -4.63
N VAL A 277 0.30 -10.89 -4.43
CA VAL A 277 -0.73 -10.87 -5.47
C VAL A 277 -0.95 -9.44 -5.99
N LEU A 278 -1.06 -8.47 -5.08
CA LEU A 278 -1.28 -7.07 -5.44
C LEU A 278 -0.08 -6.46 -6.18
N ALA A 279 1.15 -6.70 -5.74
CA ALA A 279 2.36 -6.15 -6.37
C ALA A 279 2.54 -6.66 -7.79
N VAL A 280 2.29 -7.95 -8.05
CA VAL A 280 2.33 -8.51 -9.41
C VAL A 280 1.37 -7.76 -10.34
N HIS A 281 0.14 -7.54 -9.91
CA HIS A 281 -0.86 -6.81 -10.71
C HIS A 281 -0.55 -5.31 -10.79
N ALA A 282 -0.06 -4.70 -9.71
CA ALA A 282 0.33 -3.30 -9.67
C ALA A 282 1.42 -3.00 -10.70
N ARG A 283 2.48 -3.82 -10.76
CA ARG A 283 3.58 -3.67 -11.72
C ARG A 283 3.15 -3.91 -13.16
N LEU A 284 2.20 -4.81 -13.40
CA LEU A 284 1.59 -4.99 -14.73
C LEU A 284 0.80 -3.76 -15.21
N LEU A 285 0.24 -2.99 -14.28
CA LEU A 285 -0.62 -1.83 -14.58
C LEU A 285 0.16 -0.49 -14.60
N ALA A 286 1.33 -0.43 -13.97
CA ALA A 286 2.09 0.79 -13.74
C ALA A 286 2.88 1.25 -14.98
N HIS A 287 2.17 1.83 -15.95
CA HIS A 287 2.75 2.35 -17.20
C HIS A 287 3.10 3.85 -17.18
N TRP A 288 3.25 4.46 -16.01
CA TRP A 288 3.60 5.88 -15.85
C TRP A 288 4.88 6.04 -15.03
N PRO A 289 5.60 7.18 -15.16
CA PRO A 289 6.90 7.37 -14.57
C PRO A 289 6.81 7.67 -13.06
N THR A 290 6.47 6.65 -12.26
CA THR A 290 6.39 6.74 -10.79
C THR A 290 7.70 7.18 -10.12
N TRP A 291 8.83 6.92 -10.78
CA TRP A 291 10.14 7.40 -10.35
C TRP A 291 10.26 8.93 -10.37
N GLU A 292 9.52 9.65 -11.21
CA GLU A 292 9.53 11.12 -11.24
C GLU A 292 8.95 11.69 -9.94
N THR A 293 7.81 11.15 -9.47
CA THR A 293 7.23 11.54 -8.18
C THR A 293 8.18 11.24 -7.02
N PHE A 294 8.89 10.11 -7.08
CA PHE A 294 9.89 9.75 -6.08
C PHE A 294 11.13 10.67 -6.11
N GLN A 295 11.58 11.08 -7.30
CA GLN A 295 12.66 12.05 -7.47
C GLN A 295 12.28 13.45 -6.98
N LEU A 296 11.03 13.89 -7.21
CA LEU A 296 10.49 15.12 -6.67
C LEU A 296 10.46 15.08 -5.13
N LEU A 297 10.01 13.96 -4.54
CA LEU A 297 10.07 13.73 -3.09
C LEU A 297 11.49 13.80 -2.54
N ALA A 298 12.46 13.28 -3.29
CA ALA A 298 13.87 13.29 -2.92
C ALA A 298 14.58 14.64 -3.15
N GLY A 299 13.93 15.62 -3.79
CA GLY A 299 14.56 16.88 -4.19
C GLY A 299 15.66 16.70 -5.24
N GLN A 300 15.52 15.70 -6.13
CA GLN A 300 16.47 15.38 -7.21
C GLN A 300 15.77 15.26 -8.57
N PRO A 301 15.08 16.31 -9.08
CA PRO A 301 14.46 16.23 -10.39
C PRO A 301 15.53 16.12 -11.50
N GLU A 302 15.49 15.04 -12.30
CA GLU A 302 16.39 14.85 -13.47
C GLU A 302 16.19 15.92 -14.56
N CYS A 303 15.06 16.64 -14.54
CA CYS A 303 14.74 17.68 -15.51
C CYS A 303 14.00 18.84 -14.82
N ALA A 304 14.73 19.79 -14.27
CA ALA A 304 14.20 21.12 -14.02
C ALA A 304 14.65 22.03 -15.17
N PRO A 305 13.76 22.44 -16.12
CA PRO A 305 14.00 23.72 -16.77
C PRO A 305 14.05 24.78 -15.67
N ALA A 306 14.74 25.90 -15.93
CA ALA A 306 14.99 27.03 -15.00
C ALA A 306 13.72 27.78 -14.52
N THR A 307 12.59 27.10 -14.41
CA THR A 307 11.37 27.50 -13.75
C THR A 307 11.43 27.09 -12.28
N PRO A 308 11.09 28.00 -11.34
CA PRO A 308 11.06 27.68 -9.91
C PRO A 308 10.15 26.46 -9.66
N ALA A 309 10.49 25.63 -8.67
CA ALA A 309 9.79 24.39 -8.29
C ALA A 309 8.27 24.55 -7.99
N LEU A 310 7.77 25.78 -7.99
CA LEU A 310 6.36 26.17 -7.85
C LEU A 310 5.59 26.21 -9.19
N VAL A 311 6.25 26.13 -10.34
CA VAL A 311 5.57 26.02 -11.64
C VAL A 311 5.23 24.55 -11.88
N ILE A 312 4.03 24.17 -11.48
CA ILE A 312 3.45 22.86 -11.81
C ILE A 312 3.35 22.78 -13.34
N PRO A 313 4.04 21.85 -14.01
CA PRO A 313 3.91 21.69 -15.46
C PRO A 313 2.51 21.12 -15.76
N GLY A 314 1.61 21.96 -16.28
CA GLY A 314 0.23 21.56 -16.60
C GLY A 314 -0.64 21.33 -15.35
N ASN A 315 -1.91 20.96 -15.55
CA ASN A 315 -2.88 20.69 -14.49
C ASN A 315 -2.53 19.41 -13.67
N GLN A 316 -1.31 19.26 -13.16
CA GLN A 316 -0.88 18.15 -12.32
C GLN A 316 -1.13 18.47 -10.84
N VAL A 317 -1.42 17.45 -10.03
CA VAL A 317 -1.58 17.61 -8.58
C VAL A 317 -0.22 17.90 -7.94
N PRO A 318 -0.08 19.01 -7.20
CA PRO A 318 1.13 19.32 -6.45
C PRO A 318 1.45 18.25 -5.41
N LEU A 319 2.74 18.02 -5.16
CA LEU A 319 3.19 17.05 -4.16
C LEU A 319 2.59 17.32 -2.77
N LEU A 320 2.45 18.60 -2.40
CA LEU A 320 1.85 19.04 -1.13
C LEU A 320 0.37 18.62 -0.98
N LEU A 321 -0.35 18.32 -2.07
CA LEU A 321 -1.74 17.86 -2.02
C LEU A 321 -1.87 16.32 -2.08
N CYS A 322 -0.80 15.62 -2.43
CA CYS A 322 -0.77 14.16 -2.49
C CYS A 322 -0.91 13.54 -1.09
N ASP A 323 -1.56 12.38 -1.02
CA ASP A 323 -1.70 11.60 0.21
C ASP A 323 -0.42 10.77 0.47
N PRO A 324 0.34 11.03 1.55
CA PRO A 324 1.57 10.29 1.84
C PRO A 324 1.35 8.79 2.05
N CYS A 325 0.20 8.38 2.60
CA CYS A 325 -0.14 6.97 2.79
C CYS A 325 -0.46 6.29 1.46
N ALA A 326 -1.09 7.02 0.53
CA ALA A 326 -1.30 6.54 -0.83
C ALA A 326 0.04 6.33 -1.54
N LEU A 327 0.93 7.32 -1.49
CA LEU A 327 2.28 7.22 -2.07
C LEU A 327 3.09 6.08 -1.46
N LEU A 328 3.05 5.90 -0.12
CA LEU A 328 3.70 4.77 0.55
C LEU A 328 3.20 3.43 0.01
N THR A 329 1.87 3.27 -0.10
CA THR A 329 1.24 2.04 -0.57
C THR A 329 1.64 1.74 -2.02
N GLN A 330 1.68 2.76 -2.87
CA GLN A 330 2.14 2.62 -4.26
C GLN A 330 3.60 2.18 -4.32
N LEU A 331 4.49 2.83 -3.55
CA LEU A 331 5.91 2.48 -3.51
C LEU A 331 6.13 1.06 -2.99
N ILE A 332 5.40 0.63 -1.96
CA ILE A 332 5.46 -0.76 -1.45
C ILE A 332 5.08 -1.79 -2.53
N LEU A 333 4.07 -1.49 -3.36
CA LEU A 333 3.61 -2.40 -4.41
C LEU A 333 4.53 -2.43 -5.63
N LEU A 334 5.23 -1.31 -5.91
CA LEU A 334 6.07 -1.19 -7.10
C LEU A 334 7.51 -1.61 -6.85
N LEU A 335 8.08 -1.25 -5.69
CA LEU A 335 9.40 -1.67 -5.28
C LEU A 335 9.47 -3.18 -5.02
N PRO A 336 10.65 -3.81 -5.06
CA PRO A 336 10.82 -5.19 -4.65
C PRO A 336 10.21 -5.44 -3.25
N LEU A 337 9.45 -6.52 -3.07
CA LEU A 337 8.74 -6.77 -1.80
C LEU A 337 9.69 -7.15 -0.66
N HIS A 338 10.85 -7.71 -1.00
CA HIS A 338 11.90 -8.09 -0.07
C HIS A 338 13.03 -7.06 -0.15
N LEU A 339 12.77 -5.82 0.26
CA LEU A 339 13.81 -4.81 0.39
C LEU A 339 14.44 -4.84 1.77
N ASP A 340 15.74 -4.56 1.85
CA ASP A 340 16.40 -4.27 3.10
C ASP A 340 15.76 -3.07 3.82
N GLN A 341 15.82 -3.08 5.15
CA GLN A 341 15.24 -2.06 6.01
C GLN A 341 15.75 -0.65 5.66
N THR A 342 17.00 -0.53 5.22
CA THR A 342 17.62 0.73 4.79
C THR A 342 16.82 1.45 3.70
N TYR A 343 16.33 0.70 2.70
CA TYR A 343 15.53 1.25 1.60
C TYR A 343 14.16 1.70 2.09
N PHE A 344 13.50 0.88 2.91
CA PHE A 344 12.20 1.20 3.48
C PHE A 344 12.27 2.44 4.38
N VAL A 345 13.30 2.54 5.23
CA VAL A 345 13.55 3.71 6.07
C VAL A 345 13.76 4.97 5.22
N CYS A 346 14.47 4.87 4.09
CA CYS A 346 14.63 6.00 3.17
C CYS A 346 13.29 6.48 2.62
N VAL A 347 12.44 5.56 2.13
CA VAL A 347 11.10 5.89 1.62
C VAL A 347 10.24 6.56 2.70
N VAL A 348 10.20 5.99 3.90
CA VAL A 348 9.42 6.53 5.02
C VAL A 348 9.90 7.93 5.42
N LYS A 349 11.22 8.17 5.48
CA LYS A 349 11.77 9.50 5.80
C LYS A 349 11.36 10.57 4.78
N LEU A 350 11.42 10.26 3.48
CA LEU A 350 11.01 11.21 2.44
C LEU A 350 9.51 11.54 2.53
N LEU A 351 8.66 10.54 2.74
CA LEU A 351 7.22 10.74 2.91
C LEU A 351 6.87 11.44 4.22
N TYR A 352 7.64 11.19 5.29
CA TYR A 352 7.51 11.91 6.55
C TYR A 352 7.81 13.39 6.38
N ASN A 353 8.83 13.77 5.60
CA ASN A 353 9.11 15.17 5.29
C ASN A 353 7.94 15.84 4.57
N LEU A 354 7.31 15.15 3.61
CA LEU A 354 6.11 15.64 2.94
C LEU A 354 4.97 15.86 3.95
N LEU A 355 4.67 14.85 4.78
CA LEU A 355 3.62 14.95 5.80
C LEU A 355 3.91 16.07 6.80
N TYR A 356 5.15 16.21 7.23
CA TYR A 356 5.59 17.24 8.15
C TYR A 356 5.34 18.65 7.57
N LEU A 357 5.68 18.88 6.30
CA LEU A 357 5.38 20.13 5.62
C LEU A 357 3.87 20.36 5.45
N GLN A 358 3.10 19.32 5.12
CA GLN A 358 1.64 19.41 5.04
C GLN A 358 1.03 19.86 6.37
N VAL A 359 1.49 19.30 7.49
CA VAL A 359 1.04 19.67 8.84
C VAL A 359 1.46 21.10 9.17
N THR A 360 2.70 21.49 8.87
CA THR A 360 3.20 22.85 9.12
C THR A 360 2.41 23.90 8.35
N VAL A 361 2.07 23.64 7.08
CA VAL A 361 1.20 24.50 6.26
C VAL A 361 -0.21 24.58 6.84
N GLN A 362 -0.79 23.45 7.26
CA GLN A 362 -2.13 23.46 7.87
C GLN A 362 -2.15 24.25 9.18
N LEU A 363 -1.14 24.08 10.03
CA LEU A 363 -1.02 24.81 11.28
C LEU A 363 -0.83 26.30 11.04
N SER A 364 -0.01 26.72 10.06
CA SER A 364 0.19 28.15 9.77
C SER A 364 -1.09 28.86 9.31
N CYS A 365 -1.96 28.14 8.58
CA CYS A 365 -3.29 28.64 8.19
C CYS A 365 -4.27 28.72 9.37
N LEU A 366 -4.08 27.94 10.43
CA LEU A 366 -4.92 27.99 11.64
C LEU A 366 -4.45 29.04 12.66
N MET A 367 -3.25 29.59 12.49
CA MET A 367 -2.71 30.62 13.36
C MET A 367 -3.39 31.97 13.14
N SER A 368 -3.41 32.80 14.18
CA SER A 368 -3.70 34.22 14.07
C SER A 368 -2.53 34.99 13.46
N GLU A 369 -2.78 36.20 12.95
CA GLU A 369 -1.70 37.04 12.39
C GLU A 369 -0.64 37.39 13.43
N GLY A 370 -1.04 37.59 14.69
CA GLY A 370 -0.11 37.85 15.79
C GLY A 370 0.80 36.66 16.10
N GLU A 371 0.29 35.43 15.99
CA GLU A 371 1.10 34.21 16.14
C GLU A 371 2.07 34.05 14.98
N ARG A 372 1.60 34.23 13.73
CA ARG A 372 2.49 34.21 12.55
C ARG A 372 3.62 35.23 12.67
N GLN A 373 3.32 36.43 13.14
CA GLN A 373 4.34 37.47 13.33
C GLN A 373 5.44 37.06 14.31
N LYS A 374 5.11 36.31 15.38
CA LYS A 374 6.12 35.78 16.32
C LYS A 374 7.06 34.80 15.63
N TRP A 375 6.53 33.87 14.84
CA TRP A 375 7.34 32.93 14.06
C TRP A 375 8.23 33.64 13.04
N ARG A 376 7.75 34.73 12.40
CA ARG A 376 8.59 35.55 11.52
C ARG A 376 9.79 36.16 12.25
N THR A 377 9.59 36.63 13.48
CA THR A 377 10.69 37.24 14.26
C THR A 377 11.74 36.23 14.75
N LEU A 378 11.39 34.95 14.87
CA LEU A 378 12.30 33.88 15.27
C LEU A 378 13.29 33.49 14.14
N SER A 379 12.98 33.81 12.89
CA SER A 379 13.89 33.62 11.74
C SER A 379 13.70 34.75 10.72
N PRO A 380 14.42 35.88 10.86
CA PRO A 380 14.24 37.04 10.00
C PRO A 380 14.56 36.75 8.53
N PRO A 381 13.99 37.50 7.57
CA PRO A 381 14.17 37.25 6.13
C PRO A 381 15.61 37.26 5.64
N SER A 382 16.54 37.95 6.32
CA SER A 382 17.98 37.93 6.04
C SER A 382 18.67 36.61 6.40
N SER A 383 18.00 35.77 7.20
CA SER A 383 18.38 34.39 7.50
C SER A 383 17.62 33.36 6.66
N VAL A 384 16.72 33.79 5.75
CA VAL A 384 16.05 32.89 4.80
C VAL A 384 17.12 32.27 3.94
N PRO A 385 17.42 31.00 4.20
CA PRO A 385 18.58 30.41 3.60
C PRO A 385 18.18 30.02 2.17
N GLY A 386 19.14 30.09 1.24
CA GLY A 386 18.88 29.87 -0.17
C GLY A 386 18.23 28.51 -0.44
N PRO A 387 17.82 28.21 -1.69
CA PRO A 387 17.09 26.98 -2.06
C PRO A 387 17.78 25.65 -1.69
N ALA A 388 19.00 25.69 -1.15
CA ALA A 388 19.79 24.56 -0.69
C ALA A 388 19.76 24.31 0.83
N HIS A 389 19.07 25.13 1.64
CA HIS A 389 19.04 24.93 3.09
C HIS A 389 17.84 24.08 3.53
N CYS A 390 18.16 23.01 4.23
CA CYS A 390 17.20 22.10 4.81
C CYS A 390 16.92 22.53 6.25
N PRO A 391 15.68 22.95 6.60
CA PRO A 391 15.36 23.31 7.97
C PRO A 391 15.59 22.10 8.87
N THR A 392 16.29 22.32 9.98
CA THR A 392 16.67 21.27 10.94
C THR A 392 15.82 21.32 12.21
N THR A 393 15.12 22.43 12.44
CA THR A 393 14.24 22.65 13.59
C THR A 393 12.81 22.95 13.16
N LEU A 394 11.87 22.80 14.10
CA LEU A 394 10.46 23.16 13.88
C LEU A 394 10.30 24.66 13.65
N GLU A 395 11.06 25.46 14.39
CA GLU A 395 11.07 26.90 14.32
C GLU A 395 11.48 27.38 12.92
N GLU A 396 12.58 26.84 12.39
CA GLU A 396 13.04 27.12 11.03
C GLU A 396 12.01 26.71 9.98
N ALA A 397 11.46 25.49 10.10
CA ALA A 397 10.48 24.99 9.14
C ALA A 397 9.18 25.80 9.14
N MET A 398 8.67 26.16 10.33
CA MET A 398 7.47 26.96 10.49
C MET A 398 7.67 28.38 9.96
N ALA A 399 8.77 29.03 10.33
CA ALA A 399 9.08 30.37 9.85
C ALA A 399 9.25 30.38 8.31
N LEU A 400 9.97 29.42 7.74
CA LEU A 400 10.16 29.31 6.29
C LEU A 400 8.82 29.06 5.57
N THR A 401 7.95 28.23 6.14
CA THR A 401 6.61 27.98 5.60
C THR A 401 5.78 29.26 5.61
N ILE A 402 5.78 30.02 6.71
CA ILE A 402 5.04 31.28 6.82
C ILE A 402 5.52 32.28 5.78
N HIS A 403 6.83 32.52 5.69
CA HIS A 403 7.41 33.43 4.70
C HIS A 403 7.09 33.00 3.26
N SER A 404 7.10 31.70 2.97
CA SER A 404 6.79 31.17 1.63
C SER A 404 5.32 31.38 1.24
N LEU A 405 4.41 31.44 2.22
CA LEU A 405 2.97 31.59 2.00
C LEU A 405 2.47 33.03 2.15
N ASP A 406 3.28 33.97 2.65
CA ASP A 406 2.88 35.37 2.88
C ASP A 406 2.40 36.08 1.60
N HIS A 407 2.92 35.70 0.44
CA HIS A 407 2.49 36.25 -0.84
C HIS A 407 1.19 35.64 -1.38
N THR A 408 0.66 34.63 -0.70
CA THR A 408 -0.55 33.92 -1.11
C THR A 408 -1.79 34.48 -0.41
N GLN A 409 -2.97 34.18 -0.94
CA GLN A 409 -4.23 34.56 -0.32
C GLN A 409 -4.64 33.64 0.85
N LEU A 410 -3.80 32.67 1.22
CA LEU A 410 -4.14 31.65 2.23
C LEU A 410 -4.27 32.22 3.64
N TYR A 411 -3.65 33.37 3.93
CA TYR A 411 -3.74 34.04 5.24
C TYR A 411 -4.78 35.16 5.30
N LEU A 412 -5.54 35.39 4.22
CA LEU A 412 -6.58 36.42 4.15
C LEU A 412 -7.95 35.93 4.66
N GLY A 413 -8.03 34.69 5.15
CA GLY A 413 -9.24 34.02 5.62
C GLY A 413 -9.52 34.16 7.10
#